data_AF-S4PG27-F1
#
_entry.id   AF-S4PG27-F1
#
_cell.length_a   1.000
_cell.length_b   1.000
_cell.length_c   1.000
_cell.angle_alpha   90.00
_cell.angle_beta   90.00
_cell.angle_gamma   90.00
#
_symmetry.space_group_name_H-M   'P 1'
#
loop_
_entity.id
_entity.type
_entity.pdbx_description
1 polymer ?
#
loop_
_entity_poly.entity_id
_entity_poly.type
_entity_poly.pdbx_seq_one_letter_code
_entity_poly.pdbx_strand_id
1 'polypeptide(L)'
;IGKLGHLSKYLSITVFTLLTVIESVRLYLGHYGNLSCRVPELAGFLMLTTLMQMPLVTFFLFNPYLENTPTEIILHAGLWIIT
;
A
#
# COMPACT_ATOMS: atom_id res chain seq x y z
N ILE A 1 18.01 15.43 -15.49
CA ILE A 1 17.43 14.06 -15.41
C ILE A 1 18.03 13.19 -14.30
N GLY A 2 19.35 13.27 -14.00
CA GLY A 2 20.00 12.39 -13.00
C GLY A 2 19.62 12.60 -11.51
N LYS A 3 19.26 13.81 -11.08
CA LYS A 3 18.91 14.08 -9.66
C LYS A 3 17.49 13.63 -9.29
N LEU A 4 16.57 13.62 -10.27
CA LEU A 4 15.18 13.21 -10.09
C LEU A 4 15.08 11.69 -9.92
N GLY A 5 15.84 10.91 -10.69
CA GLY A 5 15.85 9.45 -10.60
C GLY A 5 16.29 8.93 -9.22
N HIS A 6 17.29 9.57 -8.60
CA HIS A 6 17.72 9.21 -7.24
C HIS A 6 16.58 9.46 -6.24
N LEU A 7 15.98 10.66 -6.23
CA LEU A 7 14.86 11.00 -5.34
C LEU A 7 13.65 10.07 -5.51
N SER A 8 13.25 9.79 -6.75
CA SER A 8 12.16 8.85 -7.03
C SER A 8 12.46 7.44 -6.50
N LYS A 9 13.72 7.00 -6.56
CA LYS A 9 14.14 5.70 -6.03
C LYS A 9 14.06 5.64 -4.50
N TYR A 10 14.48 6.67 -3.78
CA TYR A 10 14.30 6.74 -2.32
C TYR A 10 12.83 6.81 -1.93
N LEU A 11 12.05 7.61 -2.67
CA LEU A 11 10.61 7.72 -2.42
C LEU A 11 9.94 6.36 -2.61
N SER A 12 10.24 5.66 -3.71
CA SER A 12 9.73 4.30 -3.99
C SER A 12 10.04 3.33 -2.84
N ILE A 13 11.28 3.27 -2.38
CA ILE A 13 11.68 2.38 -1.27
C ILE A 13 10.94 2.73 0.02
N THR A 14 10.79 4.02 0.30
CA THR A 14 10.09 4.50 1.50
C THR A 14 8.60 4.13 1.46
N VAL A 15 7.94 4.36 0.32
CA VAL A 15 6.51 4.05 0.11
C VAL A 15 6.29 2.53 0.16
N PHE A 16 7.19 1.72 -0.42
CA PHE A 16 7.11 0.26 -0.34
C PHE A 16 7.27 -0.28 1.09
N THR A 17 8.21 0.31 1.85
CA THR A 17 8.38 -0.02 3.27
C THR A 17 7.13 0.33 4.06
N LEU A 18 6.54 1.50 3.80
CA LEU A 18 5.32 1.94 4.45
C LEU A 18 4.13 1.03 4.13
N LEU A 19 3.96 0.63 2.86
CA LEU A 19 2.94 -0.33 2.43
C LEU A 19 3.06 -1.66 3.18
N THR A 20 4.28 -2.17 3.37
CA THR A 20 4.53 -3.42 4.10
C THR A 20 4.09 -3.33 5.56
N VAL A 21 4.40 -2.21 6.23
CA VAL A 21 3.99 -1.97 7.63
C VAL A 21 2.48 -1.83 7.74
N ILE A 22 1.85 -1.05 6.86
CA ILE A 22 0.39 -0.86 6.82
C ILE A 22 -0.31 -2.20 6.61
N GLU A 23 0.17 -3.01 5.66
CA GLU A 23 -0.40 -4.33 5.39
C GLU A 23 -0.34 -5.25 6.60
N SER A 24 0.79 -5.24 7.32
CA SER A 24 0.97 -6.02 8.54
C SER A 24 -0.05 -5.61 9.61
N VAL A 25 -0.26 -4.29 9.78
CA VAL A 25 -1.26 -3.76 10.73
C VAL A 25 -2.69 -4.09 10.28
N ARG A 26 -2.99 -4.05 8.98
CA ARG A 26 -4.29 -4.45 8.44
C ARG A 26 -4.61 -5.91 8.68
N LEU A 27 -3.67 -6.80 8.39
CA LEU A 27 -3.85 -8.23 8.65
C LEU A 27 -4.09 -8.49 10.14
N TYR A 28 -3.38 -7.78 11.02
CA TYR A 28 -3.60 -7.86 12.47
C TYR A 28 -5.00 -7.36 12.87
N LEU A 29 -5.42 -6.18 12.41
CA LEU A 29 -6.74 -5.61 12.70
C LEU A 29 -7.87 -6.45 12.11
N GLY A 30 -7.70 -6.98 10.91
CA GLY A 30 -8.67 -7.87 10.27
C GLY A 30 -8.85 -9.16 11.07
N HIS A 31 -7.75 -9.79 11.52
CA HIS A 31 -7.83 -10.98 12.36
C HIS A 31 -8.42 -10.67 13.74
N TYR A 32 -7.87 -9.69 14.46
CA TYR A 32 -8.29 -9.37 15.83
C TYR A 32 -9.71 -8.78 15.88
N GLY A 33 -10.05 -7.87 14.97
CA GLY A 33 -11.36 -7.26 14.86
C GLY A 33 -12.45 -8.25 14.45
N ASN A 34 -12.11 -9.22 13.58
CA ASN A 34 -13.03 -10.29 13.20
C ASN A 34 -13.30 -11.26 14.36
N LEU A 35 -12.27 -11.70 15.09
CA LEU A 35 -12.45 -12.60 16.24
C LEU A 35 -13.10 -11.93 17.46
N SER A 36 -12.79 -10.65 17.70
CA SER A 36 -13.33 -9.92 18.85
C SER A 36 -14.69 -9.26 18.57
N CYS A 37 -15.25 -9.41 17.35
CA CYS A 37 -16.48 -8.76 16.87
C CYS A 37 -16.55 -7.26 17.23
N ARG A 38 -15.39 -6.58 17.27
CA ARG A 38 -15.34 -5.17 17.62
C ARG A 38 -15.38 -4.34 16.35
N VAL A 39 -16.54 -3.74 16.14
CA VAL A 39 -16.83 -2.76 15.08
C VAL A 39 -15.74 -1.68 14.93
N PRO A 40 -15.18 -1.08 16.01
CA PRO A 40 -14.13 -0.08 15.86
C PRO A 40 -12.83 -0.60 15.23
N GLU A 41 -12.38 -1.82 15.55
CA GLU A 41 -11.19 -2.40 14.92
C GLU A 41 -11.40 -2.72 13.42
N LEU A 42 -12.61 -3.17 13.05
CA LEU A 42 -12.97 -3.38 11.64
C LEU A 42 -13.10 -2.05 10.87
N ALA A 43 -13.61 -1.00 11.51
CA ALA A 43 -13.59 0.35 10.95
C ALA A 43 -12.16 0.88 10.78
N GLY A 44 -11.26 0.55 11.70
CA GLY A 44 -9.82 0.82 11.59
C GLY A 44 -9.19 0.13 10.38
N PHE A 45 -9.54 -1.13 10.13
CA PHE A 45 -9.13 -1.86 8.91
C PHE A 45 -9.61 -1.15 7.64
N LEU A 46 -10.90 -0.78 7.58
CA LEU A 46 -11.49 -0.09 6.43
C LEU A 46 -10.83 1.29 6.22
N MET A 47 -10.62 2.06 7.29
CA MET A 47 -9.96 3.37 7.23
C MET A 47 -8.51 3.25 6.74
N LEU A 48 -7.73 2.30 7.24
CA LEU A 48 -6.36 2.08 6.78
C LEU A 48 -6.32 1.73 5.29
N THR A 49 -7.25 0.89 4.85
CA THR A 49 -7.43 0.52 3.44
C THR A 49 -7.77 1.72 2.56
N THR A 50 -8.83 2.47 2.89
CA THR A 50 -9.32 3.56 2.05
C THR A 50 -8.41 4.79 2.09
N LEU A 51 -7.89 5.17 3.27
CA LEU A 51 -7.15 6.43 3.45
C LEU A 51 -5.66 6.30 3.17
N MET A 52 -5.06 5.13 3.42
CA MET A 52 -3.61 4.94 3.24
C MET A 52 -3.31 3.98 2.09
N GLN A 53 -3.83 2.75 2.11
CA GLN A 53 -3.42 1.75 1.11
C GLN A 53 -3.80 2.13 -0.32
N MET A 54 -5.06 2.53 -0.54
CA MET A 54 -5.57 2.94 -1.86
C MET A 54 -4.72 4.04 -2.52
N PRO A 55 -4.44 5.19 -1.89
CA PRO A 55 -3.63 6.23 -2.51
C PRO A 55 -2.16 5.82 -2.70
N LEU A 56 -1.59 5.05 -1.77
CA LEU A 56 -0.20 4.57 -1.87
C LEU A 56 -0.01 3.58 -3.04
N VAL A 57 -0.95 2.66 -3.25
CA VAL A 57 -0.91 1.71 -4.38
C VAL A 57 -1.20 2.42 -5.71
N THR A 58 -2.13 3.38 -5.71
CA THR A 58 -2.42 4.25 -6.86
C THR A 58 -1.17 5.03 -7.29
N PHE A 59 -0.38 5.53 -6.32
CA PHE A 59 0.88 6.19 -6.61
C PHE A 59 1.86 5.30 -7.39
N PHE A 60 1.93 4.00 -7.08
CA PHE A 60 2.78 3.07 -7.82
C PHE A 60 2.25 2.71 -9.22
N LEU A 61 0.93 2.70 -9.41
CA LEU A 61 0.31 2.34 -10.69
C LEU A 61 0.28 3.49 -11.70
N PHE A 62 0.03 4.71 -11.24
CA PHE A 62 -0.22 5.88 -12.10
C PHE A 62 1.00 6.78 -12.28
N ASN A 63 2.13 6.48 -11.65
CA ASN A 63 3.33 7.32 -11.75
C ASN A 63 4.25 6.80 -12.88
N PRO A 64 4.28 7.47 -14.06
CA PRO A 64 5.06 7.02 -15.22
C PRO A 64 6.57 7.25 -15.06
N TYR A 65 7.00 7.94 -14.00
CA TYR A 65 8.41 8.23 -13.73
C TYR A 65 9.09 7.14 -12.89
N LEU A 66 8.33 6.17 -12.37
CA LEU A 66 8.92 4.97 -11.81
C LEU A 66 9.12 3.95 -12.93
N GLU A 67 10.36 3.53 -13.12
CA GLU A 67 10.73 2.42 -14.03
C GLU A 67 10.33 1.08 -13.39
N ASN A 68 9.03 0.89 -13.13
CA ASN A 68 8.51 -0.33 -12.52
C ASN A 68 8.61 -1.50 -13.49
N THR A 69 9.06 -2.64 -12.97
CA THR A 69 9.10 -3.89 -13.73
C THR A 69 7.65 -4.36 -13.99
N PRO A 70 7.32 -5.03 -15.12
CA PRO A 70 5.99 -5.57 -15.36
C PRO A 70 5.48 -6.48 -14.23
N THR A 71 6.38 -7.19 -13.53
CA THR A 71 6.05 -7.98 -12.34
C THR A 71 5.56 -7.14 -11.17
N GLU A 72 6.17 -5.98 -10.91
CA GLU A 72 5.77 -5.08 -9.83
C GLU A 72 4.41 -4.44 -10.12
N ILE A 73 4.14 -4.10 -11.38
CA ILE A 73 2.83 -3.57 -11.80
C ILE A 73 1.74 -4.63 -11.55
N ILE A 74 1.99 -5.89 -11.89
CA ILE A 74 1.03 -6.99 -11.65
C ILE A 74 0.79 -7.17 -10.15
N LEU A 75 1.83 -7.14 -9.32
CA LEU A 75 1.70 -7.26 -7.87
C LEU A 75 0.90 -6.11 -7.26
N HIS A 76 1.22 -4.87 -7.62
CA HIS A 76 0.50 -3.69 -7.14
C HIS A 76 -0.94 -3.65 -7.64
N ALA A 77 -1.20 -4.03 -8.90
CA ALA A 77 -2.55 -4.13 -9.43
C ALA A 77 -3.38 -5.22 -8.72
N GLY A 78 -2.79 -6.39 -8.47
CA GLY A 78 -3.44 -7.45 -7.69
C GLY A 78 -3.77 -6.98 -6.27
N LEU A 79 -2.83 -6.30 -5.62
CA LEU A 79 -3.03 -5.73 -4.29
C LEU A 79 -4.16 -4.67 -4.26
N TRP A 80 -4.26 -3.86 -5.32
CA TRP A 80 -5.32 -2.85 -5.47
C TRP A 80 -6.70 -3.48 -5.65
N ILE A 81 -6.79 -4.61 -6.37
CA ILE A 81 -8.07 -5.31 -6.59
C ILE A 81 -8.57 -6.01 -5.32
N ILE A 82 -7.65 -6.48 -4.48
CA ILE A 82 -7.98 -7.25 -3.27
C ILE A 82 -8.32 -6.33 -2.08
N THR A 83 -7.84 -5.08 -2.11
CA THR A 83 -8.04 -4.06 -1.06
C THR A 83 -9.38 -3.35 -1.23
#